data_AF-A0A9W9NDR9-F1
#
_entry.id   AF-A0A9W9NDR9-F1
#
_cell.length_a   1.000
_cell.length_b   1.000
_cell.length_c   1.000
_cell.angle_alpha   90.00
_cell.angle_beta   90.00
_cell.angle_gamma   90.00
#
_symmetry.space_group_name_H-M   'P 1'
#
loop_
_entity.id
_entity.type
_entity.pdbx_description
1 polymer ?
#
loop_
_entity_poly.entity_id
_entity_poly.type
_entity_poly.pdbx_seq_one_letter_code
_entity_poly.pdbx_strand_id
1 'polypeptide(L)'
;MSGHNLHNALLRPPIIQILRAQGFHSTRPSVLETLADLTGRYLMILASSTAAHAANAHPDDPSPVLEDIYQALQDAGALRPQLREWEEDWAGEEDLRGLESLIGWITGPAHHEIRRIAGFVPSEGDMIDPDAVEKEDYLTALKKKHSKTGEESRYAGTVLGKNAEEHPLVIEGGPPSIREWGAQVRSRTPHSPASDTSGVSSAPSNMSEHGDGMEV
;
A
#
# COMPACT_ATOMS: atom_id res chain seq x y z
N MET A 1 -16.59 4.61 -0.36
CA MET A 1 -15.42 3.96 0.29
C MET A 1 -14.22 4.85 0.02
N SER A 2 -13.38 5.14 1.03
CA SER A 2 -12.09 5.81 0.77
C SER A 2 -11.19 4.89 -0.06
N GLY A 3 -10.23 5.45 -0.80
CA GLY A 3 -9.28 4.66 -1.60
C GLY A 3 -8.52 3.63 -0.73
N HIS A 4 -8.14 4.01 0.49
CA HIS A 4 -7.47 3.12 1.44
C HIS A 4 -8.27 1.86 1.78
N ASN A 5 -9.59 1.98 1.95
CA ASN A 5 -10.46 0.82 2.22
C ASN A 5 -10.58 -0.11 1.01
N LEU A 6 -10.48 0.43 -0.21
CA LEU A 6 -10.47 -0.40 -1.42
C LEU A 6 -9.17 -1.17 -1.57
N HIS A 7 -8.02 -0.54 -1.36
CA HIS A 7 -6.72 -1.22 -1.46
C HIS A 7 -6.63 -2.38 -0.48
N ASN A 8 -7.03 -2.18 0.79
CA ASN A 8 -7.09 -3.26 1.77
C ASN A 8 -8.07 -4.37 1.36
N ALA A 9 -9.23 -4.02 0.79
CA ALA A 9 -10.19 -5.02 0.30
C ALA A 9 -9.62 -5.85 -0.86
N LEU A 10 -8.84 -5.24 -1.75
CA LEU A 10 -8.19 -5.90 -2.89
C LEU A 10 -7.00 -6.78 -2.48
N LEU A 11 -6.36 -6.50 -1.33
CA LEU A 11 -5.29 -7.34 -0.78
C LEU A 11 -5.81 -8.63 -0.14
N ARG A 12 -7.07 -8.68 0.31
CA ARG A 12 -7.61 -9.89 0.96
C ARG A 12 -7.62 -11.12 0.05
N PRO A 13 -8.13 -11.09 -1.20
CA PRO A 13 -8.11 -12.25 -2.09
C PRO A 13 -6.70 -12.87 -2.31
N PRO A 14 -5.65 -12.10 -2.68
CA PRO A 14 -4.33 -12.69 -2.87
C PRO A 14 -3.74 -13.26 -1.58
N ILE A 15 -3.96 -12.61 -0.42
CA ILE A 15 -3.52 -13.15 0.88
C ILE A 15 -4.20 -14.50 1.17
N ILE A 16 -5.50 -14.64 0.91
CA ILE A 16 -6.22 -15.92 1.08
C ILE A 16 -5.63 -16.99 0.15
N GLN A 17 -5.34 -16.65 -1.11
CA GLN A 17 -4.78 -17.58 -2.09
C GLN A 17 -3.39 -18.08 -1.65
N ILE A 18 -2.53 -17.17 -1.18
CA ILE A 18 -1.21 -17.50 -0.62
C ILE A 18 -1.36 -18.42 0.60
N LEU A 19 -2.22 -18.07 1.55
CA LEU A 19 -2.44 -18.87 2.77
C LEU A 19 -2.95 -20.28 2.45
N ARG A 20 -3.88 -20.41 1.50
CA ARG A 20 -4.38 -21.72 1.06
C ARG A 20 -3.29 -22.56 0.40
N ALA A 21 -2.39 -21.94 -0.37
CA ALA A 21 -1.24 -22.64 -0.96
C ALA A 21 -0.28 -23.20 0.09
N GLN A 22 -0.21 -22.57 1.25
CA GLN A 22 0.55 -23.05 2.40
C GLN A 22 -0.25 -24.06 3.27
N GLY A 23 -1.46 -24.46 2.86
CA GLY A 23 -2.29 -25.42 3.58
C GLY A 23 -3.20 -24.81 4.65
N PHE A 24 -3.33 -23.49 4.74
CA PHE A 24 -4.28 -22.83 5.64
C PHE A 24 -5.65 -22.70 4.96
N HIS A 25 -6.59 -23.57 5.35
CA HIS A 25 -7.91 -23.64 4.73
C HIS A 25 -8.97 -22.78 5.44
N SER A 26 -8.70 -22.33 6.66
CA SER A 26 -9.62 -21.52 7.46
C SER A 26 -8.84 -20.59 8.39
N THR A 27 -9.35 -19.38 8.60
CA THR A 27 -8.82 -18.41 9.54
C THR A 27 -9.94 -17.51 10.05
N ARG A 28 -9.76 -16.92 11.24
CA ARG A 28 -10.72 -15.93 11.77
C ARG A 28 -10.64 -14.66 10.91
N PRO A 29 -11.78 -14.00 10.61
CA PRO A 29 -11.77 -12.76 9.83
C PRO A 29 -10.80 -11.70 10.38
N SER A 30 -10.70 -11.57 11.71
CA SER A 30 -9.78 -10.63 12.36
C SER A 30 -8.31 -10.86 11.99
N VAL A 31 -7.88 -12.10 11.83
CA VAL A 31 -6.49 -12.44 11.46
C VAL A 31 -6.22 -12.04 10.00
N LEU A 32 -7.19 -12.30 9.13
CA LEU A 32 -7.08 -11.89 7.74
C LEU A 32 -7.02 -10.37 7.60
N GLU A 33 -7.83 -9.62 8.38
CA GLU A 33 -7.75 -8.16 8.42
C GLU A 33 -6.39 -7.66 8.87
N THR A 34 -5.83 -8.25 9.93
CA THR A 34 -4.51 -7.85 10.42
C THR A 34 -3.41 -8.14 9.41
N LEU A 35 -3.50 -9.27 8.69
CA LEU A 35 -2.54 -9.59 7.63
C LEU A 35 -2.69 -8.64 6.44
N ALA A 36 -3.91 -8.28 6.06
CA ALA A 36 -4.16 -7.31 4.98
C ALA A 36 -3.61 -5.92 5.34
N ASP A 37 -3.85 -5.44 6.56
CA ASP A 37 -3.29 -4.16 7.04
C ASP A 37 -1.76 -4.20 7.10
N LEU A 38 -1.17 -5.26 7.65
CA LEU A 38 0.28 -5.43 7.70
C LEU A 38 0.89 -5.45 6.28
N THR A 39 0.26 -6.18 5.36
CA THR A 39 0.71 -6.26 3.96
C THR A 39 0.61 -4.88 3.29
N GLY A 40 -0.48 -4.15 3.49
CA GLY A 40 -0.64 -2.80 2.95
C GLY A 40 0.42 -1.83 3.46
N ARG A 41 0.72 -1.87 4.76
CA ARG A 41 1.80 -1.07 5.37
C ARG A 41 3.17 -1.47 4.85
N TYR A 42 3.43 -2.77 4.71
CA TYR A 42 4.68 -3.28 4.17
C TYR A 42 4.92 -2.83 2.73
N LEU A 43 3.90 -2.93 1.86
CA LEU A 43 3.98 -2.44 0.48
C LEU A 43 4.21 -0.94 0.42
N MET A 44 3.58 -0.16 1.32
CA MET A 44 3.82 1.28 1.40
C MET A 44 5.26 1.60 1.82
N ILE A 45 5.82 0.85 2.79
CA ILE A 45 7.22 0.98 3.20
C ILE A 45 8.13 0.71 2.01
N LEU A 46 7.95 -0.41 1.31
CA LEU A 46 8.75 -0.76 0.13
C LEU A 46 8.66 0.30 -0.97
N ALA A 47 7.45 0.76 -1.29
CA ALA A 47 7.25 1.79 -2.31
C ALA A 47 7.93 3.12 -1.92
N SER A 48 7.82 3.53 -0.65
CA SER A 48 8.44 4.76 -0.16
C SER A 48 9.97 4.67 -0.11
N SER A 49 10.53 3.50 0.25
CA SER A 49 11.98 3.27 0.24
C SER A 49 12.50 3.28 -1.19
N THR A 50 11.81 2.58 -2.10
CA THR A 50 12.15 2.54 -3.53
C THR A 50 12.18 3.96 -4.11
N ALA A 51 11.16 4.78 -3.82
CA ALA A 51 11.12 6.16 -4.28
C ALA A 51 12.25 7.01 -3.69
N ALA A 52 12.65 6.76 -2.44
CA ALA A 52 13.78 7.43 -1.82
C ALA A 52 15.12 7.02 -2.46
N HIS A 53 15.33 5.74 -2.77
CA HIS A 53 16.50 5.27 -3.50
C HIS A 53 16.57 5.91 -4.89
N ALA A 54 15.46 5.90 -5.65
CA ALA A 54 15.39 6.54 -6.97
C ALA A 54 15.72 8.03 -6.92
N ALA A 55 15.20 8.76 -5.92
CA ALA A 55 15.48 10.19 -5.75
C ALA A 55 16.95 10.47 -5.40
N ASN A 56 17.62 9.54 -4.71
CA ASN A 56 19.04 9.68 -4.34
C ASN A 56 19.98 9.24 -5.46
N ALA A 57 19.67 8.15 -6.15
CA ALA A 57 20.50 7.57 -7.22
C ALA A 57 20.33 8.30 -8.56
N HIS A 58 19.12 8.82 -8.83
CA HIS A 58 18.76 9.44 -10.10
C HIS A 58 18.19 10.86 -9.87
N PRO A 59 19.03 11.84 -9.45
CA PRO A 59 18.57 13.17 -9.09
C PRO A 59 17.98 13.97 -10.26
N ASP A 60 18.38 13.69 -11.50
CA ASP A 60 17.88 14.38 -12.70
C ASP A 60 16.56 13.79 -13.23
N ASP A 61 16.31 12.50 -12.98
CA ASP A 61 15.08 11.78 -13.36
C ASP A 61 14.75 10.69 -12.33
N PRO A 62 14.01 11.02 -11.25
CA PRO A 62 13.78 10.14 -10.11
C PRO A 62 12.70 9.09 -10.39
N SER A 63 12.85 8.36 -11.49
CA SER A 63 11.98 7.26 -11.88
C SER A 63 12.52 5.95 -11.30
N PRO A 64 11.73 5.19 -10.49
CA PRO A 64 12.18 3.93 -9.91
C PRO A 64 12.63 2.89 -10.94
N VAL A 65 13.82 2.34 -10.75
CA VAL A 65 14.36 1.21 -11.54
C VAL A 65 14.47 -0.07 -10.70
N LEU A 66 14.93 -1.17 -11.30
CA LEU A 66 15.00 -2.47 -10.64
C LEU A 66 15.97 -2.45 -9.46
N GLU A 67 17.08 -1.72 -9.59
CA GLU A 67 18.12 -1.54 -8.58
C GLU A 67 17.55 -0.86 -7.32
N ASP A 68 16.70 0.15 -7.48
CA ASP A 68 16.03 0.82 -6.35
C ASP A 68 15.10 -0.13 -5.58
N ILE A 69 14.40 -1.00 -6.32
CA ILE A 69 13.49 -2.01 -5.74
C ILE A 69 14.31 -3.06 -5.01
N TYR A 70 15.42 -3.49 -5.61
CA TYR A 70 16.34 -4.45 -5.01
C TYR A 70 16.89 -3.92 -3.67
N GLN A 71 17.34 -2.66 -3.66
CA GLN A 71 17.85 -2.02 -2.44
C GLN A 71 16.76 -1.88 -1.37
N ALA A 72 15.54 -1.46 -1.75
CA ALA A 72 14.41 -1.40 -0.83
C ALA A 72 14.06 -2.78 -0.22
N LEU A 73 14.17 -3.86 -1.00
CA LEU A 73 13.95 -5.23 -0.52
C LEU A 73 15.07 -5.71 0.42
N GLN A 74 16.31 -5.32 0.17
CA GLN A 74 17.43 -5.57 1.08
C GLN A 74 17.25 -4.84 2.41
N ASP A 75 16.93 -3.54 2.37
CA ASP A 75 16.68 -2.70 3.55
C ASP A 75 15.52 -3.24 4.40
N ALA A 76 14.46 -3.71 3.76
CA ALA A 76 13.33 -4.36 4.41
C ALA A 76 13.64 -5.78 4.93
N GLY A 77 14.84 -6.31 4.66
CA GLY A 77 15.29 -7.65 5.06
C GLY A 77 14.58 -8.79 4.32
N ALA A 78 13.96 -8.51 3.18
CA ALA A 78 13.21 -9.49 2.39
C ALA A 78 14.11 -10.54 1.73
N LEU A 79 15.35 -10.16 1.42
CA LEU A 79 16.30 -10.97 0.66
C LEU A 79 17.31 -11.70 1.56
N ARG A 80 16.91 -12.23 2.73
CA ARG A 80 17.82 -12.96 3.63
C ARG A 80 17.90 -14.46 3.27
N PRO A 81 19.04 -15.13 3.49
CA PRO A 81 20.29 -14.63 4.07
C PRO A 81 21.15 -13.82 3.09
N GLN A 82 21.87 -12.83 3.63
CA GLN A 82 22.89 -12.02 2.96
C GLN A 82 24.18 -12.04 3.79
N LEU A 83 25.33 -12.07 3.13
CA LEU A 83 26.63 -11.80 3.71
C LEU A 83 26.67 -10.34 4.16
N ARG A 84 27.53 -10.05 5.14
CA ARG A 84 27.85 -8.66 5.48
C ARG A 84 28.78 -8.09 4.40
N GLU A 85 28.76 -6.78 4.21
CA GLU A 85 29.60 -6.08 3.22
C GLU A 85 31.08 -6.54 3.27
N TRP A 86 31.67 -6.64 4.45
CA TRP A 86 33.07 -7.08 4.61
C TRP A 86 33.30 -8.56 4.31
N GLU A 87 32.27 -9.41 4.39
CA GLU A 87 32.35 -10.82 4.01
C GLU A 87 32.29 -10.97 2.48
N GLU A 88 31.47 -10.15 1.81
CA GLU A 88 31.44 -10.05 0.34
C GLU A 88 32.76 -9.50 -0.19
N ASP A 89 33.28 -8.42 0.40
CA ASP A 89 34.59 -7.85 0.04
C ASP A 89 35.72 -8.86 0.15
N TRP A 90 35.69 -9.70 1.21
CA TRP A 90 36.68 -10.75 1.41
C TRP A 90 36.53 -11.90 0.41
N ALA A 91 35.29 -12.28 0.08
CA ALA A 91 35.01 -13.32 -0.91
C ALA A 91 35.31 -12.85 -2.35
N GLY A 92 35.21 -11.54 -2.61
CA GLY A 92 35.34 -10.94 -3.93
C GLY A 92 34.15 -11.20 -4.85
N GLU A 93 33.02 -11.66 -4.31
CA GLU A 93 31.81 -12.00 -5.04
C GLU A 93 30.59 -11.41 -4.32
N GLU A 94 29.61 -10.93 -5.10
CA GLU A 94 28.33 -10.40 -4.60
C GLU A 94 27.45 -11.54 -4.08
N ASP A 95 26.82 -11.38 -2.91
CA ASP A 95 25.94 -12.40 -2.35
C ASP A 95 24.54 -12.36 -2.98
N LEU A 96 24.34 -13.23 -3.96
CA LEU A 96 23.07 -13.36 -4.66
C LEU A 96 22.10 -14.35 -4.01
N ARG A 97 22.44 -15.02 -2.90
CA ARG A 97 21.61 -16.11 -2.32
C ARG A 97 20.19 -15.67 -2.00
N GLY A 98 20.04 -14.46 -1.46
CA GLY A 98 18.73 -13.86 -1.18
C GLY A 98 17.89 -13.67 -2.43
N LEU A 99 18.52 -13.16 -3.50
CA LEU A 99 17.89 -12.93 -4.80
C LEU A 99 17.54 -14.26 -5.49
N GLU A 100 18.46 -15.22 -5.49
CA GLU A 100 18.25 -16.57 -6.03
C GLU A 100 17.10 -17.28 -5.30
N SER A 101 17.00 -17.13 -3.99
CA SER A 101 15.89 -17.65 -3.18
C SER A 101 14.56 -16.99 -3.58
N LEU A 102 14.54 -15.67 -3.76
CA LEU A 102 13.35 -14.96 -4.24
C LEU A 102 12.94 -15.42 -5.63
N ILE A 103 13.88 -15.51 -6.58
CA ILE A 103 13.64 -16.01 -7.93
C ILE A 103 13.11 -17.44 -7.87
N GLY A 104 13.76 -18.31 -7.09
CA GLY A 104 13.34 -19.69 -6.88
C GLY A 104 11.95 -19.81 -6.27
N TRP A 105 11.55 -18.90 -5.39
CA TRP A 105 10.17 -18.84 -4.88
C TRP A 105 9.18 -18.40 -5.98
N ILE A 106 9.49 -17.36 -6.76
CA ILE A 106 8.66 -16.83 -7.84
C ILE A 106 8.49 -17.86 -8.98
N THR A 107 9.55 -18.52 -9.40
CA THR A 107 9.52 -19.45 -10.54
C THR A 107 9.27 -20.90 -10.10
N GLY A 108 9.32 -21.17 -8.81
CA GLY A 108 9.27 -22.51 -8.25
C GLY A 108 7.87 -23.05 -7.98
N PRO A 109 7.80 -24.23 -7.35
CA PRO A 109 6.55 -24.93 -7.09
C PRO A 109 5.63 -24.18 -6.12
N ALA A 110 6.18 -23.37 -5.22
CA ALA A 110 5.40 -22.59 -4.26
C ALA A 110 4.49 -21.56 -4.95
N HIS A 111 5.05 -20.74 -5.84
CA HIS A 111 4.24 -19.80 -6.62
C HIS A 111 3.32 -20.49 -7.62
N HIS A 112 3.77 -21.59 -8.21
CA HIS A 112 2.92 -22.40 -9.08
C HIS A 112 1.66 -22.89 -8.35
N GLU A 113 1.80 -23.33 -7.11
CA GLU A 113 0.67 -23.75 -6.26
C GLU A 113 -0.25 -22.57 -5.90
N ILE A 114 0.30 -21.39 -5.60
CA ILE A 114 -0.47 -20.16 -5.39
C ILE A 114 -1.30 -19.84 -6.65
N ARG A 115 -0.68 -19.91 -7.84
CA ARG A 115 -1.37 -19.70 -9.12
C ARG A 115 -2.44 -20.74 -9.39
N ARG A 116 -2.21 -22.01 -9.06
CA ARG A 116 -3.21 -23.09 -9.17
C ARG A 116 -4.44 -22.80 -8.31
N ILE A 117 -4.24 -22.44 -7.05
CA ILE A 117 -5.33 -22.12 -6.12
C ILE A 117 -6.07 -20.84 -6.51
N ALA A 118 -5.35 -19.87 -7.07
CA ALA A 118 -5.93 -18.66 -7.63
C ALA A 118 -6.68 -18.91 -8.96
N GLY A 119 -6.56 -20.11 -9.55
CA GLY A 119 -7.24 -20.50 -10.78
C GLY A 119 -6.50 -20.09 -12.07
N PHE A 120 -5.28 -19.57 -11.95
CA PHE A 120 -4.42 -19.21 -13.09
C PHE A 120 -3.73 -20.41 -13.73
N VAL A 121 -3.58 -21.52 -12.99
CA VAL A 121 -3.00 -22.76 -13.51
C VAL A 121 -4.05 -23.88 -13.44
N PRO A 122 -4.22 -24.65 -14.53
CA PRO A 122 -4.96 -25.90 -14.56
C PRO A 122 -4.65 -26.86 -13.39
N SER A 123 -5.68 -27.44 -12.76
CA SER A 123 -5.47 -28.61 -11.91
C SER A 123 -5.48 -29.88 -12.77
N GLU A 124 -4.77 -30.94 -12.36
CA GLU A 124 -4.93 -32.26 -12.99
C GLU A 124 -6.42 -32.67 -12.94
N GLY A 125 -7.01 -32.90 -14.12
CA GLY A 125 -8.43 -33.24 -14.28
C GLY A 125 -9.34 -32.10 -14.75
N ASP A 126 -8.86 -30.86 -14.84
CA ASP A 126 -9.61 -29.78 -15.49
C ASP A 126 -9.58 -30.00 -17.02
N MET A 127 -10.76 -30.15 -17.64
CA MET A 127 -10.87 -30.10 -19.10
C MET A 127 -10.68 -28.66 -19.55
N ILE A 128 -9.48 -28.33 -20.01
CA ILE A 128 -9.19 -27.02 -20.60
C ILE A 128 -9.18 -27.17 -22.11
N ASP A 129 -10.02 -26.35 -22.74
CA ASP A 129 -9.94 -26.09 -24.17
C ASP A 129 -8.58 -25.42 -24.46
N PRO A 130 -7.69 -26.02 -25.27
CA PRO A 130 -6.34 -25.51 -25.53
C PRO A 130 -6.31 -24.10 -26.14
N ASP A 131 -7.45 -23.58 -26.61
CA ASP A 131 -7.60 -22.21 -27.13
C ASP A 131 -8.00 -21.17 -26.07
N ALA A 132 -8.31 -21.58 -24.83
CA ALA A 132 -8.71 -20.69 -23.73
C ALA A 132 -7.51 -20.10 -22.96
N VAL A 133 -6.45 -19.70 -23.69
CA VAL A 133 -5.13 -19.33 -23.14
C VAL A 133 -5.14 -18.04 -22.29
N GLU A 134 -6.23 -17.30 -22.24
CA GLU A 134 -6.40 -16.19 -21.30
C GLU A 134 -7.62 -16.43 -20.41
N LYS A 135 -7.46 -17.25 -19.36
CA LYS A 135 -8.41 -17.23 -18.25
C LYS A 135 -8.45 -15.79 -17.70
N GLU A 136 -9.58 -15.15 -17.95
CA GLU A 136 -9.83 -13.73 -17.65
C GLU A 136 -9.40 -13.37 -16.23
N ASP A 137 -8.72 -12.22 -16.08
CA ASP A 137 -8.31 -11.68 -14.79
C ASP A 137 -9.47 -11.73 -13.77
N TYR A 138 -9.17 -12.08 -12.51
CA TYR A 138 -10.15 -12.23 -11.44
C TYR A 138 -11.09 -11.03 -11.33
N LEU A 139 -10.58 -9.81 -11.46
CA LEU A 139 -11.40 -8.60 -11.45
C LEU A 139 -12.34 -8.52 -12.67
N THR A 140 -11.86 -8.93 -13.84
CA THR A 140 -12.64 -9.00 -15.08
C THR A 140 -13.73 -10.08 -14.99
N ALA A 141 -13.39 -11.25 -14.47
CA ALA A 141 -14.33 -12.33 -14.19
C ALA A 141 -15.37 -11.91 -13.14
N LEU A 142 -14.95 -11.19 -12.09
CA LEU A 142 -15.85 -10.65 -11.06
C LEU A 142 -16.79 -9.59 -11.65
N LYS A 143 -16.26 -8.66 -12.45
CA LYS A 143 -17.04 -7.68 -13.21
C LYS A 143 -18.08 -8.39 -14.07
N LYS A 144 -17.70 -9.37 -14.89
CA LYS A 144 -18.60 -10.13 -15.76
C LYS A 144 -19.67 -10.91 -14.99
N LYS A 145 -19.31 -11.60 -13.90
CA LYS A 145 -20.27 -12.30 -13.02
C LYS A 145 -21.31 -11.35 -12.43
N HIS A 146 -20.89 -10.14 -12.09
CA HIS A 146 -21.76 -9.09 -11.56
C HIS A 146 -22.40 -8.21 -12.65
N SER A 147 -22.05 -8.41 -13.92
CA SER A 147 -22.50 -7.67 -15.12
C SER A 147 -23.66 -8.38 -15.84
N LYS A 148 -24.33 -9.35 -15.19
CA LYS A 148 -25.54 -9.97 -15.74
C LYS A 148 -26.67 -8.94 -16.05
N THR A 149 -26.51 -7.69 -15.62
CA THR A 149 -27.41 -6.55 -15.86
C THR A 149 -26.74 -5.31 -16.50
N GLY A 150 -25.55 -5.42 -17.10
CA GLY A 150 -25.07 -4.44 -18.10
C GLY A 150 -24.98 -2.97 -17.69
N GLU A 151 -24.63 -2.63 -16.45
CA GLU A 151 -24.40 -1.22 -16.08
C GLU A 151 -22.95 -1.01 -15.69
N GLU A 152 -22.10 -0.59 -16.62
CA GLU A 152 -20.86 0.12 -16.26
C GLU A 152 -21.17 1.41 -15.46
N SER A 153 -22.37 1.97 -15.66
CA SER A 153 -22.93 3.13 -14.96
C SER A 153 -22.97 2.96 -13.43
N ARG A 154 -23.13 1.74 -12.90
CA ARG A 154 -23.15 1.50 -11.45
C ARG A 154 -21.81 1.77 -10.77
N TYR A 155 -20.73 1.71 -11.54
CA TYR A 155 -19.38 1.95 -11.06
C TYR A 155 -18.94 3.40 -11.35
N ALA A 156 -19.75 4.20 -12.04
CA ALA A 156 -19.47 5.61 -12.28
C ALA A 156 -19.37 6.38 -10.95
N GLY A 157 -18.34 7.21 -10.80
CA GLY A 157 -18.06 7.91 -9.54
C GLY A 157 -17.48 7.02 -8.43
N THR A 158 -17.19 5.75 -8.71
CA THR A 158 -16.42 4.86 -7.83
C THR A 158 -15.00 4.68 -8.39
N VAL A 159 -14.06 4.27 -7.53
CA VAL A 159 -12.66 4.00 -7.92
C VAL A 159 -12.53 2.88 -8.97
N LEU A 160 -13.57 2.07 -9.20
CA LEU A 160 -13.59 0.95 -10.16
C LEU A 160 -14.20 1.30 -11.54
N GLY A 161 -14.77 2.50 -11.68
CA GLY A 161 -15.43 2.96 -12.92
C GLY A 161 -14.93 4.33 -13.37
N LYS A 162 -15.64 4.91 -14.34
CA LYS A 162 -15.29 6.24 -14.88
C LYS A 162 -15.53 7.31 -13.81
N ASN A 163 -14.69 8.36 -13.80
CA ASN A 163 -14.94 9.55 -12.98
C ASN A 163 -16.35 10.07 -13.28
N ALA A 164 -17.14 10.34 -12.25
CA ALA A 164 -18.47 10.93 -12.43
C ALA A 164 -18.32 12.34 -13.00
N GLU A 165 -19.20 12.71 -13.93
CA GLU A 165 -19.29 14.09 -14.39
C GLU A 165 -19.59 15.02 -13.20
N GLU A 166 -18.82 16.11 -13.06
CA GLU A 166 -19.04 17.10 -11.99
C GLU A 166 -20.41 17.76 -12.18
N HIS A 167 -21.39 17.33 -11.38
CA HIS A 167 -22.70 17.98 -11.36
C HIS A 167 -22.62 19.21 -10.43
N PRO A 168 -22.92 20.43 -10.92
CA PRO A 168 -23.02 21.60 -10.05
C PRO A 168 -24.17 21.41 -9.06
N LEU A 169 -23.83 21.17 -7.79
CA LEU A 169 -24.78 21.02 -6.69
C LEU A 169 -25.38 22.40 -6.35
N VAL A 170 -26.56 22.69 -6.90
CA VAL A 170 -27.37 23.85 -6.52
C VAL A 170 -28.14 23.50 -5.25
N ILE A 171 -27.86 24.20 -4.15
CA ILE A 171 -28.56 24.02 -2.87
C ILE A 171 -29.89 24.79 -2.95
N GLU A 172 -31.01 24.10 -3.10
CA GLU A 172 -32.32 24.78 -3.09
C GLU A 172 -32.60 25.43 -1.73
N GLY A 173 -32.91 26.73 -1.74
CA GLY A 173 -33.19 27.53 -0.55
C GLY A 173 -31.95 28.13 0.14
N GLY A 174 -30.76 28.06 -0.47
CA GLY A 174 -29.50 28.61 0.07
C GLY A 174 -28.49 28.99 -1.01
N PRO A 175 -27.22 29.28 -0.65
CA PRO A 175 -26.19 29.69 -1.59
C PRO A 175 -26.02 28.65 -2.72
N PRO A 176 -25.93 29.07 -4.00
CA PRO A 176 -25.97 28.18 -5.16
C PRO A 176 -24.76 27.25 -5.30
N SER A 177 -23.73 27.37 -4.46
CA SER A 177 -22.60 26.45 -4.45
C SER A 177 -21.99 26.25 -3.06
N ILE A 178 -21.32 25.10 -2.88
CA ILE A 178 -20.61 24.79 -1.63
C ILE A 178 -19.46 25.76 -1.32
N ARG A 179 -18.88 26.38 -2.37
CA ARG A 179 -17.84 27.41 -2.25
C ARG A 179 -18.41 28.71 -1.67
N GLU A 180 -19.58 29.12 -2.15
CA GLU A 180 -20.28 30.30 -1.64
C GLU A 180 -20.85 30.07 -0.23
N TRP A 181 -21.38 28.88 0.04
CA TRP A 181 -21.74 28.48 1.40
C TRP A 181 -20.53 28.53 2.34
N GLY A 182 -19.38 28.00 1.92
CA GLY A 182 -18.14 28.06 2.69
C GLY A 182 -17.65 29.49 2.94
N ALA A 183 -17.81 30.39 1.96
CA ALA A 183 -17.52 31.82 2.14
C ALA A 183 -18.48 32.47 3.14
N GLN A 184 -19.77 32.14 3.09
CA GLN A 184 -20.80 32.66 3.99
C GLN A 184 -20.62 32.16 5.44
N VAL A 185 -20.19 30.90 5.63
CA VAL A 185 -19.87 30.35 6.95
C VAL A 185 -18.64 31.04 7.54
N ARG A 186 -17.60 31.25 6.72
CA ARG A 186 -16.40 31.99 7.14
C ARG A 186 -16.71 33.45 7.50
N SER A 187 -17.60 34.12 6.76
CA SER A 187 -18.01 35.49 7.09
C SER A 187 -18.93 35.61 8.31
N ARG A 188 -19.62 34.51 8.71
CA ARG A 188 -20.43 34.46 9.95
C ARG A 188 -19.60 34.16 11.20
N THR A 189 -18.33 33.80 11.05
CA THR A 189 -17.43 33.58 12.18
C THR A 189 -16.87 34.95 12.59
N PRO A 190 -17.19 35.50 13.77
CA PRO A 190 -16.61 36.76 14.20
C PRO A 190 -15.09 36.58 14.36
N HIS A 191 -14.33 37.40 13.62
CA HIS A 191 -12.90 37.57 13.82
C HIS A 191 -12.67 38.01 15.27
N SER A 192 -12.05 37.15 16.09
CA SER A 192 -11.51 37.53 17.39
C SER A 192 -10.04 37.92 17.17
N PRO A 193 -9.67 39.20 17.23
CA PRO A 193 -8.28 39.60 17.08
C PRO A 193 -7.60 39.49 18.43
N ALA A 194 -7.02 38.34 18.75
CA ALA A 194 -5.95 38.28 19.73
C ALA A 194 -5.11 37.00 19.57
N SER A 195 -3.81 37.25 19.50
CA SER A 195 -2.74 36.32 19.85
C SER A 195 -2.23 35.38 18.74
N ASP A 196 -1.61 35.99 17.72
CA ASP A 196 -0.37 35.44 17.17
C ASP A 196 0.66 35.30 18.31
N THR A 197 0.91 34.07 18.75
CA THR A 197 2.18 33.73 19.41
C THR A 197 2.48 32.26 19.21
N SER A 198 3.65 32.06 18.62
CA SER A 198 4.33 30.82 18.30
C SER A 198 4.29 29.79 19.43
N GLY A 199 3.68 28.63 19.15
CA GLY A 199 3.83 27.42 19.95
C GLY A 199 5.22 26.80 19.80
N VAL A 200 6.24 27.43 20.37
CA VAL A 200 7.50 26.77 20.72
C VAL A 200 7.26 25.99 22.01
N SER A 201 7.10 24.67 21.88
CA SER A 201 7.01 23.76 23.03
C SER A 201 8.40 23.55 23.63
N SER A 202 8.70 24.26 24.72
CA SER A 202 9.82 23.94 25.61
C SER A 202 9.38 22.91 26.66
N ALA A 203 10.18 21.85 26.83
CA ALA A 203 10.00 20.81 27.83
C ALA A 203 10.04 21.36 29.27
N PRO A 204 9.30 20.78 30.23
CA PRO A 204 9.29 21.26 31.61
C PRO A 204 10.49 20.71 32.38
N SER A 205 11.42 21.59 32.77
CA SER A 205 12.45 21.33 33.78
C SER A 205 11.94 21.81 35.13
N ASN A 206 11.54 20.89 36.01
CA ASN A 206 11.27 21.19 37.41
C ASN A 206 12.07 20.25 38.31
N MET A 207 13.17 20.75 38.86
CA MET A 207 13.65 20.40 40.20
C MET A 207 14.28 21.65 40.82
N SER A 208 13.56 22.25 41.77
CA SER A 208 14.00 23.30 42.69
C SER A 208 15.14 22.81 43.60
N GLU A 209 16.22 23.59 43.77
CA GLU A 209 16.49 24.47 44.93
C GLU A 209 17.19 23.78 46.12
N HIS A 210 18.49 24.05 46.30
CA HIS A 210 19.03 24.44 47.62
C HIS A 210 20.50 24.91 47.58
N GLY A 211 20.75 26.10 48.14
CA GLY A 211 21.97 26.40 48.90
C GLY A 211 23.06 27.20 48.21
N ASP A 212 23.00 28.53 48.35
CA ASP A 212 24.13 29.45 48.17
C ASP A 212 24.95 29.52 49.48
N GLY A 213 26.28 29.68 49.37
CA GLY A 213 27.19 29.81 50.52
C GLY A 213 28.68 29.62 50.18
N MET A 214 29.35 30.73 49.83
CA MET A 214 30.80 31.01 49.94
C MET A 214 31.42 30.46 51.26
N GLU A 215 32.70 30.11 51.40
CA GLU A 215 33.94 30.86 51.11
C GLU A 215 35.18 29.98 51.44
N VAL A 216 36.32 30.27 50.78
CA VAL A 216 37.74 29.84 50.99
C VAL A 216 38.15 28.36 51.00
#